data_AF-A0A0U1P9E4-F1
#
_entry.id   AF-A0A0U1P9E4-F1
#
_cell.length_a   1.000
_cell.length_b   1.000
_cell.length_c   1.000
_cell.angle_alpha   90.00
_cell.angle_beta   90.00
_cell.angle_gamma   90.00
#
_symmetry.space_group_name_H-M   'P 1'
#
loop_
_entity.id
_entity.type
_entity.pdbx_description
1 polymer ?
#
loop_
_entity_poly.entity_id
_entity_poly.type
_entity_poly.pdbx_seq_one_letter_code
_entity_poly.pdbx_strand_id
1 'polypeptide(L)'
;MFMYHAWGSHNVWLRQIAARNCLYLHPATAAEHGVADGDWVWLVSPQARIRVQARLHAGTAPGVLWTWNAIGKGKGAWRLAADAPESRDGFLLNHLIGELLPPRDGARYANADPVTGQAAWYDLRVRLERDAAPEVPGHRIERATGSAA
;
A
#
# COMPACT_ATOMS: atom_id res chain seq x y z
N MET A 1 6.45 1.31 17.95
CA MET A 1 6.01 0.22 17.05
C MET A 1 5.20 -0.76 17.89
N PHE A 2 3.91 -0.96 17.62
CA PHE A 2 3.08 -1.88 18.41
C PHE A 2 2.96 -3.30 17.80
N MET A 3 3.40 -3.51 16.56
CA MET A 3 3.50 -4.82 15.91
C MET A 3 4.88 -5.02 15.28
N TYR A 4 5.41 -6.24 15.37
CA TYR A 4 6.65 -6.63 14.69
C TYR A 4 6.33 -7.33 13.36
N HIS A 5 6.39 -6.57 12.27
CA HIS A 5 6.07 -7.03 10.91
C HIS A 5 4.77 -7.87 10.87
N ALA A 6 4.73 -8.91 10.03
CA ALA A 6 3.59 -9.81 9.92
C ALA A 6 3.37 -10.65 11.19
N TRP A 7 4.41 -10.85 12.02
CA TRP A 7 4.36 -11.73 13.18
C TRP A 7 3.47 -11.16 14.29
N GLY A 8 3.47 -9.84 14.45
CA GLY A 8 2.57 -9.15 15.39
C GLY A 8 1.08 -9.41 15.11
N SER A 9 0.72 -9.75 13.88
CA SER A 9 -0.66 -10.09 13.50
C SER A 9 -1.16 -11.41 14.07
N HIS A 10 -0.32 -12.22 14.73
CA HIS A 10 -0.78 -13.40 15.48
C HIS A 10 -1.34 -13.04 16.87
N ASN A 11 -1.07 -11.84 17.38
CA ASN A 11 -1.57 -11.42 18.69
C ASN A 11 -3.02 -10.95 18.59
N VAL A 12 -3.94 -11.71 19.20
CA VAL A 12 -5.39 -11.46 19.14
C VAL A 12 -5.80 -10.09 19.70
N TRP A 13 -5.06 -9.54 20.67
CA TRP A 13 -5.34 -8.23 21.26
C TRP A 13 -4.92 -7.10 20.34
N LEU A 14 -3.73 -7.21 19.74
CA LEU A 14 -3.24 -6.21 18.78
C LEU A 14 -4.13 -6.14 17.53
N ARG A 15 -4.69 -7.27 17.11
CA ARG A 15 -5.65 -7.33 16.00
C ARG A 15 -6.92 -6.52 16.27
N GLN A 16 -7.41 -6.47 17.52
CA GLN A 16 -8.57 -5.64 17.85
C GLN A 16 -8.29 -4.14 17.66
N ILE A 17 -7.02 -3.73 17.77
CA ILE A 17 -6.58 -2.34 17.62
C ILE A 17 -6.28 -2.01 16.15
N ALA A 18 -5.63 -2.92 15.42
CA ALA A 18 -5.13 -2.66 14.07
C ALA A 18 -5.28 -3.85 13.11
N ALA A 19 -6.49 -4.37 12.95
CA ALA A 19 -6.81 -5.39 11.93
C ALA A 19 -6.69 -4.86 10.49
N ARG A 20 -6.62 -3.55 10.27
CA ARG A 20 -6.37 -2.95 8.95
C ARG A 20 -5.49 -1.71 9.04
N ASN A 21 -4.81 -1.39 7.95
CA ASN A 21 -4.03 -0.18 7.78
C ASN A 21 -4.75 0.84 6.90
N CYS A 22 -4.36 2.11 7.03
CA CYS A 22 -4.76 3.21 6.16
C CYS A 22 -3.51 3.81 5.49
N LEU A 23 -3.70 4.53 4.40
CA LEU A 23 -2.69 5.39 3.79
C LEU A 23 -2.71 6.75 4.50
N TYR A 24 -1.64 7.08 5.20
CA TYR A 24 -1.49 8.35 5.87
C TYR A 24 -0.88 9.38 4.93
N LEU A 25 -1.50 10.56 4.87
CA LEU A 25 -1.06 11.69 4.06
C LEU A 25 -1.25 13.01 4.79
N HIS A 26 -0.41 13.99 4.47
CA HIS A 26 -0.51 15.32 5.06
C HIS A 26 -1.80 16.03 4.60
N PRO A 27 -2.49 16.82 5.46
CA PRO A 27 -3.71 17.56 5.07
C PRO A 27 -3.55 18.45 3.83
N ALA A 28 -2.39 19.11 3.65
CA ALA A 28 -2.13 19.93 2.46
C ALA A 28 -2.06 19.08 1.17
N THR A 29 -1.41 17.91 1.23
CA THR A 29 -1.38 16.97 0.10
C THR A 29 -2.77 16.45 -0.21
N ALA A 30 -3.57 16.14 0.82
CA ALA A 30 -4.95 15.72 0.62
C ALA A 30 -5.80 16.82 -0.05
N ALA A 31 -5.66 18.08 0.38
CA ALA A 31 -6.37 19.21 -0.22
C ALA A 31 -5.99 19.42 -1.69
N GLU A 32 -4.69 19.33 -2.04
CA GLU A 32 -4.21 19.44 -3.42
C GLU A 32 -4.83 18.37 -4.33
N HIS A 33 -5.01 17.15 -3.83
CA HIS A 33 -5.60 16.05 -4.58
C HIS A 33 -7.13 15.95 -4.43
N GLY A 34 -7.75 16.81 -3.62
CA GLY A 34 -9.19 16.78 -3.31
C GLY A 34 -9.64 15.51 -2.59
N VAL A 35 -8.85 15.04 -1.63
CA VAL A 35 -9.10 13.83 -0.82
C VAL A 35 -9.54 14.24 0.59
N ALA A 36 -10.67 13.71 1.05
CA ALA A 36 -11.14 13.89 2.42
C ALA A 36 -10.59 12.81 3.37
N ASP A 37 -10.65 13.08 4.68
CA ASP A 37 -10.34 12.05 5.68
C ASP A 37 -11.37 10.93 5.60
N GLY A 38 -10.93 9.68 5.46
CA GLY A 38 -11.85 8.55 5.33
C GLY A 38 -12.01 8.01 3.91
N ASP A 39 -11.70 8.84 2.90
CA ASP A 39 -11.90 8.50 1.49
C ASP A 39 -11.10 7.28 1.06
N TRP A 40 -11.69 6.49 0.17
CA TRP A 40 -10.97 5.49 -0.58
C TRP A 40 -10.43 6.08 -1.87
N VAL A 41 -9.14 5.87 -2.08
CA VAL A 41 -8.35 6.47 -3.17
C VAL A 41 -7.56 5.40 -3.89
N TRP A 42 -7.15 5.70 -5.12
CA TRP A 42 -6.24 4.85 -5.88
C TRP A 42 -4.81 5.34 -5.71
N LEU A 43 -3.95 4.42 -5.30
CA LEU A 43 -2.51 4.61 -5.29
C LEU A 43 -1.92 3.86 -6.47
N VAL A 44 -1.32 4.60 -7.41
CA VAL A 44 -0.94 4.08 -8.72
C VAL A 44 0.57 4.10 -8.88
N SER A 45 1.11 2.99 -9.37
CA SER A 45 2.49 2.81 -9.82
C SER A 45 2.50 2.35 -11.28
N PRO A 46 3.66 2.29 -11.96
CA PRO A 46 3.74 1.69 -13.29
C PRO A 46 3.27 0.23 -13.37
N GLN A 47 3.27 -0.50 -12.26
CA GLN A 47 3.00 -1.95 -12.24
C GLN A 47 1.56 -2.32 -11.89
N ALA A 48 0.94 -1.51 -11.05
CA ALA A 48 -0.40 -1.74 -10.55
C ALA A 48 -0.97 -0.46 -9.94
N ARG A 49 -2.27 -0.46 -9.73
CA ARG A 49 -2.93 0.43 -8.76
C ARG A 49 -3.60 -0.37 -7.67
N ILE A 50 -3.59 0.18 -6.47
CA ILE A 50 -4.29 -0.37 -5.32
C ILE A 50 -5.26 0.66 -4.76
N ARG A 51 -6.42 0.19 -4.32
CA ARG A 51 -7.43 1.03 -3.68
C ARG A 51 -7.27 0.98 -2.18
N VAL A 52 -7.04 2.11 -1.54
CA VAL A 52 -6.68 2.18 -0.12
C VAL A 52 -7.48 3.27 0.58
N GLN A 53 -7.73 3.08 1.87
CA GLN A 53 -8.41 4.09 2.68
C GLN A 53 -7.41 5.16 3.15
N ALA A 54 -7.70 6.43 2.89
CA ALA A 54 -6.92 7.57 3.29
C ALA A 54 -7.20 7.98 4.75
N ARG A 55 -6.15 8.45 5.43
CA ARG A 55 -6.24 9.12 6.73
C ARG A 55 -5.33 10.35 6.79
N LEU A 56 -5.89 11.48 7.16
CA LEU A 56 -5.12 12.71 7.31
C LEU A 56 -4.25 12.66 8.55
N HIS A 57 -2.98 12.99 8.40
CA HIS A 57 -2.03 13.01 9.50
C HIS A 57 -1.04 14.17 9.33
N ALA A 58 -1.18 15.19 10.18
CA ALA A 58 -0.34 16.39 10.15
C ALA A 58 1.14 16.14 10.49
N GLY A 59 1.48 14.99 11.08
CA GLY A 59 2.87 14.58 11.33
C GLY A 59 3.59 14.02 10.09
N THR A 60 2.86 13.75 9.00
CA THR A 60 3.42 13.30 7.73
C THR A 60 3.98 14.50 6.95
N ALA A 61 5.18 14.39 6.38
CA ALA A 61 5.70 15.45 5.52
C ALA A 61 4.81 15.65 4.27
N PRO A 62 4.52 16.89 3.83
CA PRO A 62 3.80 17.14 2.59
C PRO A 62 4.47 16.45 1.39
N GLY A 63 3.68 15.80 0.54
CA GLY A 63 4.16 15.04 -0.62
C GLY A 63 4.68 13.63 -0.30
N VAL A 64 4.74 13.25 0.99
CA VAL A 64 5.12 11.91 1.44
C VAL A 64 3.86 11.18 1.93
N LEU A 65 3.82 9.87 1.68
CA LEU A 65 2.75 8.97 2.09
C LEU A 65 3.36 7.84 2.92
N TRP A 66 2.62 7.33 3.90
CA TRP A 66 3.08 6.15 4.63
C TRP A 66 1.95 5.26 5.13
N THR A 67 2.27 4.02 5.45
CA THR A 67 1.36 3.06 6.07
C THR A 67 2.15 2.06 6.93
N TRP A 68 1.46 1.33 7.79
CA TRP A 68 2.05 0.22 8.51
C TRP A 68 2.26 -0.97 7.58
N ASN A 69 3.47 -1.50 7.55
CA ASN A 69 3.81 -2.68 6.75
C ASN A 69 3.14 -3.96 7.30
N ALA A 70 2.88 -4.91 6.41
CA ALA A 70 2.51 -6.29 6.71
C ALA A 70 1.17 -6.52 7.43
N ILE A 71 0.26 -5.54 7.38
CA ILE A 71 -1.09 -5.65 7.95
C ILE A 71 -2.01 -6.45 7.04
N GLY A 72 -2.11 -6.07 5.76
CA GLY A 72 -2.94 -6.76 4.78
C GLY A 72 -2.60 -8.24 4.65
N LYS A 73 -3.62 -9.10 4.58
CA LYS A 73 -3.46 -10.56 4.43
C LYS A 73 -4.21 -11.05 3.21
N GLY A 74 -3.65 -12.07 2.55
CA GLY A 74 -4.35 -12.75 1.45
C GLY A 74 -5.65 -13.40 1.96
N LYS A 75 -6.72 -13.32 1.15
CA LYS A 75 -7.98 -14.02 1.44
C LYS A 75 -7.73 -15.52 1.60
N GLY A 76 -8.35 -16.12 2.62
CA GLY A 76 -8.22 -17.55 2.94
C GLY A 76 -6.89 -17.96 3.60
N ALA A 77 -5.95 -17.02 3.78
CA ALA A 77 -4.71 -17.29 4.48
C ALA A 77 -4.85 -16.99 5.99
N TRP A 78 -3.85 -17.40 6.78
CA TRP A 78 -3.74 -17.07 8.22
C TRP A 78 -4.91 -17.57 9.10
N ARG A 79 -5.74 -18.50 8.60
CA ARG A 79 -6.96 -19.01 9.28
C ARG A 79 -7.90 -17.90 9.74
N LEU A 80 -7.98 -16.82 8.97
CA LEU A 80 -8.88 -15.71 9.24
C LEU A 80 -10.29 -16.01 8.73
N ALA A 81 -11.28 -15.35 9.32
CA ALA A 81 -12.65 -15.35 8.79
C ALA A 81 -12.68 -14.82 7.34
N ALA A 82 -13.65 -15.27 6.55
CA ALA A 82 -13.76 -14.90 5.13
C ALA A 82 -13.93 -13.39 4.91
N ASP A 83 -14.48 -12.68 5.89
CA ASP A 83 -14.74 -11.26 5.92
C ASP A 83 -13.77 -10.49 6.84
N ALA A 84 -12.67 -11.12 7.27
CA ALA A 84 -11.69 -10.50 8.17
C ALA A 84 -11.15 -9.18 7.59
N PRO A 85 -11.13 -8.08 8.37
CA PRO A 85 -10.71 -6.76 7.91
C PRO A 85 -9.31 -6.75 7.29
N GLU A 86 -8.41 -7.60 7.78
CA GLU A 86 -7.05 -7.77 7.28
C GLU A 86 -7.02 -8.13 5.78
N SER A 87 -8.02 -8.87 5.30
CA SER A 87 -8.09 -9.35 3.92
C SER A 87 -9.11 -8.61 3.06
N ARG A 88 -10.09 -7.97 3.68
CA ARG A 88 -11.13 -7.18 3.00
C ARG A 88 -10.68 -5.74 2.75
N ASP A 89 -10.09 -5.11 3.76
CA ASP A 89 -9.80 -3.67 3.78
C ASP A 89 -8.30 -3.38 3.92
N GLY A 90 -7.55 -4.27 4.57
CA GLY A 90 -6.10 -4.18 4.71
C GLY A 90 -5.36 -4.37 3.38
N PHE A 91 -4.18 -3.76 3.27
CA PHE A 91 -3.39 -3.76 2.03
C PHE A 91 -1.89 -3.84 2.27
N LEU A 92 -1.15 -4.16 1.21
CA LEU A 92 0.31 -4.14 1.16
C LEU A 92 0.78 -3.22 0.03
N LEU A 93 1.75 -2.33 0.31
CA LEU A 93 2.38 -1.50 -0.72
C LEU A 93 3.21 -2.34 -1.70
N ASN A 94 3.57 -3.57 -1.34
CA ASN A 94 4.36 -4.48 -2.17
C ASN A 94 3.76 -4.71 -3.57
N HIS A 95 2.45 -4.56 -3.73
CA HIS A 95 1.80 -4.63 -5.06
C HIS A 95 2.20 -3.51 -6.01
N LEU A 96 2.75 -2.40 -5.50
CA LEU A 96 3.19 -1.23 -6.26
C LEU A 96 4.70 -1.19 -6.50
N ILE A 97 5.47 -2.05 -5.82
CA ILE A 97 6.93 -2.02 -5.84
C ILE A 97 7.42 -3.01 -6.89
N GLY A 98 8.21 -2.49 -7.84
CA GLY A 98 8.84 -3.33 -8.84
C GLY A 98 10.02 -4.12 -8.36
N GLU A 99 10.06 -5.40 -8.78
CA GLU A 99 11.23 -6.26 -8.61
C GLU A 99 12.36 -5.91 -9.59
N LEU A 100 12.01 -5.37 -10.76
CA LEU A 100 12.95 -4.98 -11.81
C LEU A 100 12.84 -3.48 -12.10
N LEU A 101 13.97 -2.85 -12.37
CA LEU A 101 14.02 -1.52 -12.96
C LEU A 101 13.47 -1.54 -14.39
N PRO A 102 13.00 -0.40 -14.93
CA PRO A 102 12.69 -0.28 -16.35
C PRO A 102 13.88 -0.75 -17.22
N PRO A 103 13.62 -1.38 -18.38
CA PRO A 103 14.68 -1.85 -19.26
C PRO A 103 15.66 -0.74 -19.62
N ARG A 104 16.96 -1.03 -19.54
CA ARG A 104 18.03 -0.13 -19.92
C ARG A 104 19.06 -0.90 -20.74
N ASP A 105 19.37 -0.39 -21.93
CA ASP A 105 20.35 -0.98 -22.87
C ASP A 105 20.09 -2.47 -23.19
N GLY A 106 18.81 -2.86 -23.28
CA GLY A 106 18.38 -4.24 -23.55
C GLY A 106 18.44 -5.19 -22.36
N ALA A 107 18.89 -4.74 -21.18
CA ALA A 107 18.92 -5.51 -19.95
C ALA A 107 17.83 -5.04 -18.96
N ARG A 108 17.38 -5.96 -18.09
CA ARG A 108 16.57 -5.64 -16.91
C ARG A 108 17.38 -5.96 -15.66
N TYR A 109 17.53 -4.97 -14.79
CA TYR A 109 18.25 -5.10 -13.53
C TYR A 109 17.27 -5.25 -12.37
N ALA A 110 17.69 -5.95 -11.31
CA ALA A 110 16.95 -5.96 -10.07
C ALA A 110 16.78 -4.54 -9.51
N ASN A 111 15.63 -4.25 -8.93
CA ASN A 111 15.37 -3.01 -8.20
C ASN A 111 16.02 -3.06 -6.81
N ALA A 112 17.35 -3.11 -6.81
CA ALA A 112 18.17 -3.26 -5.64
C ALA A 112 19.51 -2.54 -5.82
N ASP A 113 20.18 -2.25 -4.70
CA ASP A 113 21.56 -1.79 -4.68
C ASP A 113 22.46 -2.83 -5.37
N PRO A 114 23.21 -2.44 -6.43
CA PRO A 114 24.06 -3.37 -7.18
C PRO A 114 25.25 -3.91 -6.38
N VAL A 115 25.60 -3.31 -5.25
CA VAL A 115 26.72 -3.75 -4.40
C VAL A 115 26.23 -4.71 -3.32
N THR A 116 25.18 -4.32 -2.57
CA THR A 116 24.72 -5.09 -1.41
C THR A 116 23.53 -6.01 -1.69
N GLY A 117 22.82 -5.81 -2.79
CA GLY A 117 21.57 -6.48 -3.10
C GLY A 117 20.36 -5.98 -2.28
N GLN A 118 20.51 -4.89 -1.52
CA GLN A 118 19.41 -4.33 -0.73
C GLN A 118 18.28 -3.79 -1.63
N ALA A 119 17.04 -4.20 -1.38
CA ALA A 119 15.90 -3.78 -2.18
C ALA A 119 15.57 -2.27 -2.02
N ALA A 120 15.34 -1.59 -3.15
CA ALA A 120 15.11 -0.14 -3.20
C ALA A 120 13.64 0.26 -3.00
N TRP A 121 13.03 -0.20 -1.89
CA TRP A 121 11.59 0.01 -1.64
C TRP A 121 11.20 1.46 -1.37
N TYR A 122 12.11 2.25 -0.80
CA TYR A 122 11.84 3.64 -0.41
C TYR A 122 11.91 4.64 -1.57
N ASP A 123 12.39 4.21 -2.74
CA ASP A 123 12.41 5.03 -3.96
C ASP A 123 11.08 4.96 -4.74
N LEU A 124 10.09 4.21 -4.23
CA LEU A 124 8.78 4.08 -4.84
C LEU A 124 8.11 5.45 -5.00
N ARG A 125 7.86 5.84 -6.25
CA ARG A 125 6.99 6.95 -6.61
C ARG A 125 5.62 6.46 -7.03
N VAL A 126 4.61 7.18 -6.61
CA VAL A 126 3.20 6.86 -6.85
C VAL A 126 2.44 8.10 -7.26
N ARG A 127 1.33 7.89 -7.97
CA ARG A 127 0.31 8.91 -8.21
C ARG A 127 -0.90 8.62 -7.34
N LEU A 128 -1.44 9.67 -6.73
CA LEU A 128 -2.70 9.63 -5.99
C LEU A 128 -3.85 10.02 -6.92
N GLU A 129 -4.85 9.15 -7.03
CA GLU A 129 -6.05 9.38 -7.84
C GLU A 129 -7.31 9.23 -6.97
N ARG A 130 -8.32 10.06 -7.22
CA ARG A 130 -9.63 9.92 -6.56
C ARG A 130 -10.39 8.72 -7.11
N ASP A 131 -11.09 8.00 -6.23
CA ASP A 131 -12.08 7.02 -6.66
C ASP A 131 -13.40 7.73 -6.98
N ALA A 132 -14.19 7.20 -7.92
CA ALA A 132 -15.51 7.74 -8.26
C ALA A 132 -16.55 7.49 -7.15
N ALA A 133 -16.32 6.48 -6.31
CA ALA A 133 -17.11 6.14 -5.14
C ALA A 133 -16.19 6.10 -3.90
N PRO A 134 -15.66 7.25 -3.45
CA PRO A 134 -14.65 7.31 -2.39
C PRO A 134 -15.19 6.85 -1.04
N GLU A 135 -16.50 6.86 -0.81
CA GLU A 135 -17.12 6.43 0.44
C GLU A 135 -17.36 4.92 0.53
N VAL A 136 -17.32 4.20 -0.61
CA VAL A 136 -17.62 2.76 -0.63
C VAL A 136 -16.40 1.97 -0.14
N PRO A 137 -16.51 1.14 0.91
CA PRO A 137 -15.37 0.38 1.40
C PRO A 137 -14.92 -0.75 0.48
N GLY A 138 -13.63 -1.09 0.56
CA GLY A 138 -13.09 -2.31 -0.02
C GLY A 138 -11.75 -2.08 -0.72
N HIS A 139 -10.75 -2.86 -0.31
CA HIS A 139 -9.46 -2.89 -0.99
C HIS A 139 -9.58 -3.63 -2.32
N ARG A 140 -8.93 -3.08 -3.35
CA ARG A 140 -8.86 -3.66 -4.70
C ARG A 140 -7.44 -3.53 -5.22
N ILE A 141 -7.03 -4.48 -6.04
CA ILE A 141 -5.73 -4.50 -6.70
C ILE A 141 -6.00 -4.67 -8.19
N GLU A 142 -5.46 -3.76 -8.99
CA GLU A 142 -5.53 -3.84 -10.44
C GLU A 142 -4.11 -3.77 -11.00
N ARG A 143 -3.66 -4.86 -11.61
CA ARG A 143 -2.34 -4.90 -12.24
C ARG A 143 -2.39 -4.19 -13.59
N ALA A 144 -1.30 -3.51 -13.95
CA ALA A 144 -1.16 -2.94 -15.28
C ALA A 144 -1.22 -4.08 -16.31
N THR A 145 -2.11 -3.94 -17.30
CA THR A 145 -2.20 -4.87 -18.42
C THR A 145 -0.99 -4.65 -19.33
N GLY A 146 0.08 -5.42 -19.13
CA GLY A 146 1.28 -5.36 -19.98
C GLY A 146 2.59 -5.52 -19.24
N SER A 147 2.83 -6.70 -18.65
CA SER A 147 4.16 -7.30 -18.43
C SER A 147 3.96 -8.62 -17.67
N ALA A 148 3.13 -9.52 -18.22
CA ALA A 148 3.40 -10.94 -17.99
C ALA A 148 4.70 -11.26 -18.75
N ALA A 149 5.53 -12.09 -18.13
CA ALA A 149 6.85 -12.52 -18.59
C ALA A 149 6.89 -12.90 -20.09
#